data_AF-A0A484ICD2-F1
#
_entry.id   AF-A0A484ICD2-F1
#
_cell.length_a   1.000
_cell.length_b   1.000
_cell.length_c   1.000
_cell.angle_alpha   90.00
_cell.angle_beta   90.00
_cell.angle_gamma   90.00
#
_symmetry.space_group_name_H-M   'P 1'
#
loop_
_entity.id
_entity.type
_entity.pdbx_description
1 polymer ?
#
loop_
_entity_poly.entity_id
_entity_poly.type
_entity_poly.pdbx_seq_one_letter_code
_entity_poly.pdbx_strand_id
1 'polypeptide(L)'
;MQIEDKIYYLRIVFAAIAGSILGIIVKPNSDQSNTIGLTILIGIIFYAISQIIAIRIAKNVPKDKKKKVITIAIFGFMFMLLVFMILIYTIMNQSII
;
A
#
# COMPACT_ATOMS: atom_id res chain seq x y z
N MET A 1 -3.95 -12.91 18.17
CA MET A 1 -3.85 -11.79 17.22
C MET A 1 -5.14 -11.00 17.25
N GLN A 2 -5.07 -9.72 17.63
CA GLN A 2 -6.22 -8.83 17.71
C GLN A 2 -6.72 -8.49 16.29
N ILE A 3 -7.95 -7.98 16.16
CA ILE A 3 -8.52 -7.58 14.85
C ILE A 3 -7.70 -6.44 14.24
N GLU A 4 -7.17 -5.55 15.08
CA GLU A 4 -6.31 -4.44 14.67
C GLU A 4 -5.01 -4.95 14.02
N ASP A 5 -4.37 -5.95 14.61
CA ASP A 5 -3.19 -6.62 14.04
C ASP A 5 -3.53 -7.21 12.66
N LYS A 6 -4.65 -7.92 12.53
CA LYS A 6 -5.08 -8.52 11.25
C LYS A 6 -5.22 -7.46 10.15
N ILE A 7 -5.81 -6.32 10.47
CA ILE A 7 -5.98 -5.21 9.53
C ILE A 7 -4.64 -4.54 9.22
N TYR A 8 -3.76 -4.41 10.20
CA TYR A 8 -2.41 -3.90 10.01
C TYR A 8 -1.65 -4.77 9.00
N TYR A 9 -1.52 -6.08 9.24
CA TYR A 9 -0.79 -6.97 8.34
C TYR A 9 -1.43 -7.05 6.95
N LEU A 10 -2.76 -7.05 6.86
CA LEU A 10 -3.47 -6.95 5.58
C LEU A 10 -3.00 -5.73 4.77
N ARG A 11 -3.00 -4.54 5.40
CA ARG A 11 -2.58 -3.30 4.74
C ARG A 11 -1.11 -3.34 4.33
N ILE A 12 -0.23 -3.86 5.17
CA ILE A 12 1.19 -4.01 4.86
C ILE A 12 1.41 -4.93 3.65
N VAL A 13 0.70 -6.07 3.56
CA VAL A 13 0.79 -6.98 2.42
C VAL A 13 0.29 -6.32 1.14
N PHE A 14 -0.86 -5.63 1.18
CA PHE A 14 -1.38 -4.91 0.02
C PHE A 14 -0.45 -3.79 -0.44
N ALA A 15 0.16 -3.06 0.50
CA ALA A 15 1.14 -2.03 0.19
C ALA A 15 2.40 -2.60 -0.46
N ALA A 16 2.91 -3.74 0.03
CA ALA A 16 4.07 -4.41 -0.57
C ALA A 16 3.80 -4.86 -2.01
N ILE A 17 2.61 -5.42 -2.27
CA ILE A 17 2.18 -5.80 -3.63
C ILE A 17 2.09 -4.56 -4.53
N ALA A 18 1.42 -3.50 -4.06
CA ALA A 18 1.27 -2.25 -4.80
C ALA A 18 2.62 -1.61 -5.13
N GLY A 19 3.52 -1.53 -4.14
CA GLY A 19 4.88 -1.03 -4.30
C GLY A 19 5.67 -1.86 -5.29
N SER A 20 5.57 -3.18 -5.24
CA SER A 20 6.27 -4.06 -6.20
C SER A 20 5.82 -3.82 -7.63
N ILE A 21 4.50 -3.72 -7.86
CA ILE A 21 3.92 -3.41 -9.16
C ILE A 21 4.42 -2.04 -9.67
N LEU A 22 4.43 -1.03 -8.79
CA LEU A 22 4.96 0.29 -9.11
C LEU A 22 6.44 0.25 -9.50
N GLY A 23 7.28 -0.45 -8.72
CA GLY A 23 8.70 -0.59 -9.00
C GLY A 23 9.00 -1.27 -10.35
N ILE A 24 8.10 -2.15 -10.82
CA ILE A 24 8.19 -2.79 -12.14
C ILE A 24 7.76 -1.87 -13.27
N ILE A 25 6.71 -1.08 -13.06
CA ILE A 25 6.13 -0.22 -14.09
C ILE A 25 6.99 1.04 -14.32
N VAL A 26 7.59 1.58 -13.26
CA VAL A 26 8.40 2.80 -13.32
C VAL A 26 9.75 2.49 -13.96
N LYS A 27 10.04 3.20 -15.05
CA LYS A 27 11.27 3.04 -15.84
C LYS A 27 12.26 4.17 -15.56
N PRO A 28 13.56 3.96 -15.80
CA PRO A 28 14.54 5.04 -15.77
C PRO A 28 14.13 6.12 -16.78
N ASN A 29 14.31 7.39 -16.41
CA ASN A 29 13.92 8.57 -17.20
C ASN A 29 12.40 8.73 -17.43
N SER A 30 11.55 8.03 -16.67
CA SER A 30 10.11 8.31 -16.70
C SER A 30 9.82 9.70 -16.15
N ASP A 31 8.87 10.41 -16.77
CA ASP A 31 8.43 11.72 -16.30
C ASP A 31 8.04 11.68 -14.81
N GLN A 32 8.65 12.55 -14.01
CA GLN A 32 8.45 12.58 -12.57
C GLN A 32 6.98 12.84 -12.22
N SER A 33 6.31 13.73 -12.96
CA SER A 33 4.88 14.02 -12.78
C SER A 33 4.02 12.76 -13.00
N ASN A 34 4.30 12.01 -14.07
CA ASN A 34 3.57 10.78 -14.37
C ASN A 34 3.82 9.71 -13.31
N THR A 35 5.06 9.58 -12.84
CA THR A 35 5.45 8.62 -11.78
C THR A 35 4.71 8.90 -10.46
N ILE A 36 4.64 10.17 -10.06
CA ILE A 36 3.90 10.59 -8.86
C ILE A 36 2.41 10.30 -9.04
N GLY A 37 1.83 10.68 -10.18
CA GLY A 37 0.42 10.45 -10.48
C GLY A 37 0.04 8.97 -10.42
N LEU A 38 0.86 8.10 -11.03
CA LEU A 38 0.65 6.66 -11.07
C LEU A 38 0.83 6.03 -9.68
N THR A 39 1.79 6.51 -8.90
CA THR A 39 2.00 6.10 -7.50
C THR A 39 0.78 6.41 -6.64
N ILE A 40 0.25 7.62 -6.73
CA ILE A 40 -0.96 8.03 -5.99
C ILE A 40 -2.16 7.19 -6.43
N LEU A 41 -2.35 7.01 -7.74
CA LEU A 41 -3.48 6.25 -8.28
C LEU A 41 -3.46 4.78 -7.80
N ILE A 42 -2.34 4.09 -7.95
CA ILE A 42 -2.19 2.69 -7.51
C ILE A 42 -2.33 2.61 -5.99
N GLY A 43 -1.72 3.53 -5.25
CA GLY A 43 -1.83 3.59 -3.79
C GLY A 43 -3.28 3.70 -3.31
N ILE A 44 -4.08 4.59 -3.92
CA ILE A 44 -5.51 4.76 -3.61
C ILE A 44 -6.29 3.48 -3.92
N ILE A 45 -6.07 2.86 -5.10
CA ILE A 45 -6.78 1.65 -5.51
C ILE A 45 -6.51 0.51 -4.52
N PHE A 46 -5.24 0.23 -4.23
CA PHE A 46 -4.88 -0.86 -3.31
C PHE A 46 -5.31 -0.59 -1.88
N TYR A 47 -5.23 0.67 -1.43
CA TYR A 47 -5.73 1.06 -0.13
C TYR A 47 -7.25 0.85 -0.03
N ALA A 48 -8.02 1.26 -1.04
CA ALA A 48 -9.47 1.04 -1.10
C ALA A 48 -9.84 -0.45 -1.06
N ILE A 49 -9.11 -1.30 -1.80
CA ILE A 49 -9.31 -2.76 -1.76
C ILE A 49 -9.03 -3.29 -0.36
N SER A 50 -7.89 -2.91 0.24
CA SER A 50 -7.54 -3.31 1.61
C SER A 50 -8.60 -2.86 2.62
N GLN A 51 -9.21 -1.69 2.41
CA GLN A 51 -10.24 -1.13 3.27
C GLN A 51 -11.56 -1.88 3.18
N ILE A 52 -11.98 -2.28 1.97
CA ILE A 52 -13.17 -3.11 1.78
C ILE A 52 -13.02 -4.45 2.53
N ILE A 53 -11.84 -5.06 2.47
CA ILE A 53 -11.54 -6.31 3.18
C ILE A 53 -11.50 -6.07 4.70
N ALA A 54 -10.87 -4.98 5.16
CA ALA A 54 -10.81 -4.62 6.58
C ALA A 54 -12.22 -4.42 7.19
N ILE A 55 -13.13 -3.78 6.45
CA ILE A 55 -14.53 -3.60 6.87
C ILE A 55 -15.24 -4.96 7.01
N ARG A 56 -14.98 -5.90 6.11
CA ARG A 56 -15.53 -7.27 6.20
C ARG A 56 -14.99 -8.02 7.42
N ILE A 57 -13.69 -7.91 7.71
CA ILE A 57 -13.07 -8.51 8.90
C ILE A 57 -13.64 -7.89 10.19
N ALA A 58 -13.91 -6.59 10.19
CA ALA A 58 -14.43 -5.86 11.34
C ALA A 58 -15.97 -5.86 11.46
N LYS A 59 -16.68 -6.71 10.72
CA LYS A 59 -18.16 -6.69 10.66
C LYS A 59 -18.84 -6.77 12.04
N ASN A 60 -18.28 -7.60 12.93
CA ASN A 60 -18.79 -7.87 14.29
C ASN A 60 -18.20 -6.94 15.37
N VAL A 61 -17.41 -5.94 14.98
CA VAL A 61 -16.77 -5.01 15.92
C VAL A 61 -17.74 -3.88 16.31
N PRO A 62 -17.79 -3.44 17.58
CA PRO A 62 -18.57 -2.29 18.04
C PRO A 62 -18.29 -1.00 17.24
N LYS A 63 -19.31 -0.14 17.05
CA LYS A 63 -19.26 1.04 16.16
C LYS A 63 -18.16 2.05 16.54
N ASP A 64 -17.88 2.18 17.83
CA ASP A 64 -16.78 2.97 18.42
C ASP A 64 -15.40 2.53 17.90
N LYS A 65 -15.17 1.23 17.77
CA LYS A 65 -13.92 0.67 17.22
C LYS A 65 -13.87 0.66 15.69
N LYS A 66 -15.01 0.78 14.99
CA LYS A 66 -15.05 0.85 13.51
C LYS A 66 -14.38 2.10 12.94
N LYS A 67 -14.38 3.23 13.65
CA LYS A 67 -13.64 4.43 13.19
C LYS A 67 -12.14 4.18 13.14
N LYS A 68 -11.62 3.43 14.12
CA LYS A 68 -10.19 3.07 14.20
C LYS A 68 -9.77 2.15 13.05
N VAL A 69 -10.66 1.28 12.57
CA VAL A 69 -10.42 0.41 11.40
C VAL A 69 -10.07 1.21 10.14
N ILE A 70 -10.63 2.42 9.98
CA ILE A 70 -10.35 3.27 8.83
C ILE A 70 -8.92 3.82 8.90
N THR A 71 -8.46 4.23 10.08
CA THR A 71 -7.18 4.95 10.22
C THR A 71 -5.99 4.05 10.57
N ILE A 72 -6.22 2.82 11.05
CA ILE A 72 -5.18 1.86 11.42
C ILE A 72 -4.19 1.63 10.29
N ALA A 73 -2.90 1.85 10.50
CA ALA A 73 -1.87 1.54 9.52
C ALA A 73 -1.94 2.31 8.19
N ILE A 74 -2.60 3.48 8.11
CA ILE A 74 -2.49 4.36 6.92
C ILE A 74 -1.02 4.69 6.64
N PHE A 75 -0.30 5.17 7.66
CA PHE A 75 1.12 5.49 7.54
C PHE A 75 1.96 4.25 7.23
N GLY A 76 1.66 3.12 7.87
CA GLY A 76 2.33 1.84 7.58
C GLY A 76 2.14 1.40 6.13
N PHE A 77 0.94 1.56 5.58
CA PHE A 77 0.63 1.29 4.18
C PHE A 77 1.45 2.19 3.25
N MET A 78 1.43 3.51 3.47
CA MET A 78 2.18 4.46 2.63
C MET A 78 3.68 4.18 2.67
N PHE A 79 4.23 3.96 3.87
CA PHE A 79 5.64 3.66 4.05
C PHE A 79 6.04 2.36 3.34
N MET A 80 5.28 1.29 3.54
CA MET A 80 5.57 -0.01 2.93
C MET A 80 5.46 0.03 1.40
N LEU A 81 4.49 0.77 0.87
CA LEU A 81 4.32 0.98 -0.57
C LEU A 81 5.57 1.64 -1.17
N LEU A 82 6.06 2.72 -0.55
CA LEU A 82 7.24 3.44 -1.01
C LEU A 82 8.51 2.58 -0.90
N VAL A 83 8.69 1.88 0.22
CA VAL A 83 9.85 1.00 0.43
C VAL A 83 9.92 -0.09 -0.64
N PHE A 84 8.82 -0.77 -0.93
CA PHE A 84 8.80 -1.82 -1.96
C PHE A 84 8.95 -1.26 -3.37
N MET A 85 8.35 -0.10 -3.65
CA MET A 85 8.55 0.60 -4.91
C MET A 85 10.02 0.91 -5.15
N ILE A 86 10.71 1.50 -4.17
CA ILE A 86 12.13 1.83 -4.27
C ILE A 86 12.97 0.56 -4.40
N LEU A 87 12.74 -0.44 -3.54
CA LEU A 87 13.49 -1.71 -3.58
C LEU A 87 13.40 -2.39 -4.95
N ILE A 88 12.18 -2.57 -5.47
CA ILE A 88 11.97 -3.26 -6.75
C ILE A 88 12.49 -2.42 -7.90
N TYR A 89 12.27 -1.10 -7.88
CA TYR A 89 12.86 -0.19 -8.88
C TYR A 89 14.39 -0.29 -8.91
N THR A 90 15.04 -0.29 -7.74
CA THR A 90 16.50 -0.43 -7.65
C THR A 90 16.97 -1.78 -8.17
N ILE A 91 16.34 -2.88 -7.79
CA ILE A 91 16.70 -4.22 -8.26
C ILE A 91 16.55 -4.32 -9.79
N MET A 92 15.46 -3.80 -10.34
CA MET A 92 15.19 -3.90 -11.78
C MET A 92 16.08 -3.02 -12.64
N ASN A 93 16.61 -1.93 -12.08
CA ASN A 93 17.40 -0.95 -12.81
C ASN A 93 18.87 -0.92 -12.36
N GLN A 94 19.31 -1.91 -11.56
CA GLN A 94 20.66 -1.99 -11.01
C GLN A 94 21.76 -1.99 -12.09
N SER A 95 21.47 -2.45 -13.31
CA SER A 95 22.42 -2.45 -14.43
C SER A 95 22.47 -1.13 -15.21
N ILE A 96 21.58 -0.18 -14.91
CA ILE A 96 21.45 1.12 -15.61
C ILE A 96 22.00 2.26 -14.75
N ILE A 97 22.16 2.03 -13.43
CA ILE A 97 22.70 2.96 -12.43
C ILE A 97 24.16 2.60 -12.16
#